data_AF-A0A7S1WST8-F1
#
_entry.id   AF-A0A7S1WST8-F1
#
_cell.length_a   1.000
_cell.length_b   1.000
_cell.length_c   1.000
_cell.angle_alpha   90.00
_cell.angle_beta   90.00
_cell.angle_gamma   90.00
#
_symmetry.space_group_name_H-M   'P 1'
#
loop_
_entity.id
_entity.type
_entity.pdbx_description
1 polymer ?
#
loop_
_entity_poly.entity_id
_entity_poly.type
_entity_poly.pdbx_seq_one_letter_code
_entity_poly.pdbx_strand_id
1 'polypeptide(L)'
;RSICAALICSAPSPKPSQTLLGAREPLEEGSSMAKVGPIVITLKKRLGPTKRVDDYEEEGAPPPPSDTAADLGSGALGRESLDVASRSRSRSRRRTPSPLSPLRTSGIAPSSVLNVAALEDIFQRFHGQLDTWLQAESSKLERAEARGDAARGDVRESAEQVCDFLREQVPRVFADLGPEPAGDGFVSRTLPKFLEAVDEDRRALQEAQAALAAFAERRFPKSEELTGHKEDTSPVPLLKALLKQLTSQPKGSSRRAARQDGDEP
;
A
#
# COMPACT_ATOMS: atom_id res chain seq x y z
N ARG A 1 -1.08 -4.34 -29.63
CA ARG A 1 -2.28 -3.49 -29.37
C ARG A 1 -2.21 -3.19 -27.89
N SER A 2 -1.92 -1.95 -27.50
CA SER A 2 -1.61 -1.60 -26.11
C SER A 2 -2.86 -1.76 -25.22
N ILE A 3 -2.70 -2.56 -24.17
CA ILE A 3 -3.64 -2.84 -23.08
C ILE A 3 -3.89 -1.55 -22.27
N CYS A 4 -2.89 -0.68 -22.14
CA CYS A 4 -3.01 0.59 -21.40
C CYS A 4 -4.03 1.58 -21.98
N ALA A 5 -4.25 1.59 -23.31
CA ALA A 5 -5.19 2.54 -23.91
C ALA A 5 -6.65 2.28 -23.53
N ALA A 6 -7.01 1.02 -23.24
CA ALA A 6 -8.37 0.65 -22.85
C ALA A 6 -8.63 0.87 -21.34
N LEU A 7 -7.63 0.58 -20.49
CA LEU A 7 -7.75 0.74 -19.03
C LEU A 7 -7.79 2.21 -18.59
N ILE A 8 -7.07 3.11 -19.26
CA ILE A 8 -7.05 4.54 -18.90
C ILE A 8 -8.38 5.24 -19.26
N CYS A 9 -9.10 4.77 -20.28
CA CYS A 9 -10.38 5.37 -20.68
C CYS A 9 -11.59 4.83 -19.89
N SER A 10 -11.43 3.73 -19.16
CA SER A 10 -12.53 3.04 -18.47
C SER A 10 -12.32 2.92 -16.96
N ALA A 11 -11.58 3.84 -16.35
CA ALA A 11 -11.61 4.02 -14.90
C ALA A 11 -12.87 4.85 -14.56
N PRO A 12 -13.96 4.24 -14.02
CA PRO A 12 -15.03 5.04 -13.44
C PRO A 12 -14.42 5.88 -12.33
N SER A 13 -14.55 7.20 -12.44
CA SER A 13 -14.21 8.12 -11.35
C SER A 13 -14.84 7.57 -10.07
N PRO A 14 -14.06 7.27 -9.02
CA PRO A 14 -14.60 6.77 -7.77
C PRO A 14 -15.49 7.88 -7.21
N LYS A 15 -16.80 7.76 -7.44
CA LYS A 15 -17.77 8.60 -6.75
C LYS A 15 -17.51 8.35 -5.27
N PRO A 16 -17.23 9.41 -4.48
CA PRO A 16 -17.12 9.23 -3.05
C PRO A 16 -18.49 8.72 -2.58
N SER A 17 -18.57 7.42 -2.29
CA SER A 17 -19.68 6.86 -1.55
C SER A 17 -19.70 7.58 -0.22
N GLN A 18 -20.54 8.62 -0.13
CA GLN A 18 -20.88 9.24 1.13
C GLN A 18 -21.63 8.18 1.93
N THR A 19 -20.88 7.40 2.69
CA THR A 19 -21.42 6.57 3.75
C THR A 19 -21.96 7.53 4.81
N LEU A 20 -23.24 7.85 4.67
CA LEU A 20 -24.02 8.67 5.59
C LEU A 20 -24.15 7.88 6.90
N LEU A 21 -23.09 7.97 7.72
CA LEU A 21 -23.04 7.47 9.09
C LEU A 21 -24.09 8.23 9.90
N GLY A 22 -25.25 7.59 10.08
CA GLY A 22 -26.28 8.04 10.98
C GLY A 22 -25.72 8.17 12.39
N ALA A 23 -25.69 9.41 12.87
CA ALA A 23 -25.38 9.74 14.25
C ALA A 23 -26.42 9.08 15.17
N ARG A 24 -25.96 8.13 15.98
CA ARG A 24 -26.74 7.59 17.09
C ARG A 24 -26.07 8.07 18.37
N GLU A 25 -26.61 9.15 18.93
CA GLU A 25 -26.20 9.66 20.24
C GLU A 25 -26.54 8.65 21.34
N PRO A 26 -25.60 8.34 22.25
CA PRO A 26 -25.94 7.77 23.54
C PRO A 26 -25.99 8.87 24.60
N LEU A 27 -27.14 8.90 25.29
CA LEU A 27 -27.40 9.70 26.49
C LEU A 27 -26.36 9.41 27.58
N GLU A 28 -25.90 10.49 28.18
CA GLU A 28 -25.15 10.58 29.42
C GLU A 28 -25.91 9.92 30.58
N GLU A 29 -25.24 9.03 31.32
CA GLU A 29 -25.62 8.72 32.69
C GLU A 29 -24.36 8.60 33.56
N GLY A 30 -24.20 9.60 34.44
CA GLY A 30 -23.05 9.72 35.33
C GLY A 30 -23.06 8.66 36.42
N SER A 31 -21.97 7.89 36.51
CA SER A 31 -21.66 7.06 37.66
C SER A 31 -20.21 7.33 38.09
N SER A 32 -20.06 7.99 39.23
CA SER A 32 -18.79 8.29 39.88
C SER A 32 -18.18 7.03 40.50
N MET A 33 -17.59 6.18 39.67
CA MET A 33 -16.78 5.05 40.16
C MET A 33 -15.41 5.51 40.64
N ALA A 34 -15.03 4.98 41.80
CA ALA A 34 -13.78 5.24 42.49
C ALA A 34 -12.56 5.13 41.56
N LYS A 35 -11.60 6.05 41.75
CA LYS A 35 -10.28 6.05 41.10
C LYS A 35 -9.51 4.78 41.47
N VAL A 36 -9.77 3.70 40.75
CA VAL A 36 -8.89 2.53 40.68
C VAL A 36 -7.69 2.97 39.84
N GLY A 37 -6.55 3.12 40.49
CA GLY A 37 -5.30 3.48 39.82
C GLY A 37 -4.96 2.51 38.69
N PRO A 38 -4.25 2.96 37.65
CA PRO A 38 -3.92 2.15 36.48
C PRO A 38 -3.12 0.93 36.92
N ILE A 39 -3.68 -0.27 36.69
CA ILE A 39 -2.92 -1.51 36.76
C ILE A 39 -1.98 -1.48 35.56
N VAL A 40 -0.72 -1.12 35.81
CA VAL A 40 0.36 -1.15 34.81
C VAL A 40 0.70 -2.61 34.55
N ILE A 41 -0.03 -3.24 33.64
CA ILE A 41 0.39 -4.50 33.05
C ILE A 41 1.56 -4.16 32.11
N THR A 42 2.78 -4.35 32.61
CA THR A 42 3.98 -4.30 31.77
C THR A 42 3.96 -5.51 30.84
N LEU A 43 3.21 -5.40 29.74
CA LEU A 43 3.38 -6.29 28.60
C LEU A 43 4.81 -6.09 28.13
N LYS A 44 5.66 -7.04 28.50
CA LYS A 44 7.07 -7.11 28.13
C LYS A 44 7.13 -7.28 26.62
N LYS A 45 7.02 -6.14 25.92
CA LYS A 45 7.23 -5.97 24.49
C LYS A 45 8.61 -6.55 24.22
N ARG A 46 8.65 -7.80 23.76
CA ARG A 46 9.84 -8.37 23.15
C ARG A 46 10.00 -7.66 21.81
N LEU A 47 10.45 -6.41 21.88
CA LEU A 47 11.14 -5.78 20.77
C LEU A 47 12.33 -6.71 20.50
N GLY A 48 12.22 -7.46 19.41
CA GLY A 48 13.36 -8.15 18.86
C GLY A 48 14.49 -7.13 18.64
N PRO A 49 15.76 -7.56 18.73
CA PRO A 49 16.88 -6.69 18.42
C PRO A 49 16.76 -6.23 16.97
N THR A 50 16.41 -4.96 16.77
CA THR A 50 16.78 -4.26 15.54
C THR A 50 18.30 -4.35 15.49
N LYS A 51 18.83 -5.13 14.55
CA LYS A 51 20.24 -5.08 14.24
C LYS A 51 20.55 -3.65 13.84
N ARG A 52 21.22 -2.92 14.72
CA ARG A 52 22.11 -1.83 14.31
C ARG A 52 23.09 -2.44 13.32
N VAL A 53 22.98 -1.99 12.08
CA VAL A 53 24.07 -2.04 11.11
C VAL A 53 24.80 -0.72 11.35
N ASP A 54 25.85 -0.77 12.18
CA ASP A 54 26.84 0.29 12.23
C ASP A 54 27.93 -0.04 11.19
N ASP A 55 28.57 1.02 10.70
CA ASP A 55 29.72 1.11 9.79
C ASP A 55 29.39 1.29 8.30
N TYR A 56 29.31 2.56 7.87
CA TYR A 56 30.37 3.20 7.07
C TYR A 56 30.43 4.70 7.42
N GLU A 57 31.55 5.15 7.97
CA GLU A 57 31.90 6.57 8.02
C GLU A 57 32.33 7.02 6.62
N GLU A 58 31.61 7.97 6.03
CA GLU A 58 32.14 8.81 4.96
C GLU A 58 31.74 10.26 5.23
N GLU A 59 32.79 11.06 5.43
CA GLU A 59 32.84 12.46 5.80
C GLU A 59 32.26 13.33 4.67
N GLY A 60 31.21 14.12 4.96
CA GLY A 60 30.67 15.04 3.96
C GLY A 60 29.51 15.91 4.45
N ALA A 61 29.80 17.20 4.60
CA ALA A 61 28.97 18.42 4.68
C ALA A 61 27.41 18.35 4.72
N PRO A 62 26.74 19.28 5.44
CA PRO A 62 25.28 19.32 5.53
C PRO A 62 24.61 19.73 4.20
N PRO A 63 23.57 19.01 3.73
CA PRO A 63 22.82 19.40 2.54
C PRO A 63 21.69 20.40 2.86
N PRO A 64 21.33 21.28 1.91
CA PRO A 64 20.21 22.22 2.01
C PRO A 64 18.84 21.52 1.83
N PRO A 65 17.73 22.18 2.21
CA PRO A 65 16.39 21.65 1.94
C PRO A 65 16.10 21.76 0.44
N SER A 66 15.72 20.66 -0.19
CA SER A 66 15.23 20.69 -1.57
C SER A 66 14.15 19.67 -1.83
N ASP A 67 13.19 20.18 -2.58
CA ASP A 67 11.96 19.62 -3.05
C ASP A 67 12.11 18.37 -3.91
N THR A 68 11.00 17.63 -3.90
CA THR A 68 10.48 16.72 -4.91
C THR A 68 11.20 16.70 -6.27
N ALA A 69 11.79 15.56 -6.63
CA ALA A 69 11.71 14.95 -7.95
C ALA A 69 12.28 13.52 -7.97
N ALA A 70 11.69 12.71 -8.83
CA ALA A 70 11.96 11.33 -9.24
C ALA A 70 13.39 10.76 -9.07
N ASP A 71 13.48 9.48 -8.71
CA ASP A 71 14.33 8.55 -9.48
C ASP A 71 13.92 7.07 -9.27
N LEU A 72 14.18 6.28 -10.29
CA LEU A 72 13.85 4.89 -10.53
C LEU A 72 14.84 3.91 -9.85
N GLY A 73 14.39 2.67 -9.63
CA GLY A 73 15.28 1.53 -9.90
C GLY A 73 15.29 0.35 -8.92
N SER A 74 14.89 -0.81 -9.45
CA SER A 74 15.51 -2.13 -9.28
C SER A 74 15.49 -2.85 -7.92
N GLY A 75 14.47 -3.68 -7.76
CA GLY A 75 14.56 -5.15 -7.83
C GLY A 75 15.63 -5.89 -7.00
N ALA A 76 15.16 -6.73 -6.06
CA ALA A 76 15.85 -7.97 -5.69
C ALA A 76 14.84 -8.99 -5.14
N LEU A 77 14.59 -10.02 -5.95
CA LEU A 77 13.93 -11.28 -5.60
C LEU A 77 14.76 -12.03 -4.54
N GLY A 78 14.12 -12.78 -3.64
CA GLY A 78 14.86 -13.84 -2.95
C GLY A 78 14.26 -14.46 -1.70
N ARG A 79 13.60 -15.60 -1.93
CA ARG A 79 13.76 -16.87 -1.20
C ARG A 79 13.28 -16.98 0.24
N GLU A 80 12.25 -17.81 0.35
CA GLU A 80 11.98 -18.76 1.43
C GLU A 80 13.26 -19.39 2.00
N SER A 81 13.35 -19.45 3.33
CA SER A 81 14.14 -20.45 4.03
C SER A 81 13.51 -20.68 5.40
N LEU A 82 12.69 -21.72 5.48
CA LEU A 82 12.44 -22.43 6.72
C LEU A 82 13.78 -23.01 7.19
N ASP A 83 14.30 -22.58 8.33
CA ASP A 83 15.31 -23.36 9.02
C ASP A 83 15.17 -23.30 10.54
N VAL A 84 14.97 -24.51 11.03
CA VAL A 84 15.12 -25.00 12.39
C VAL A 84 16.54 -24.68 12.87
N ALA A 85 16.67 -23.89 13.94
CA ALA A 85 17.93 -23.76 14.65
C ALA A 85 17.72 -23.56 16.15
N SER A 86 17.63 -24.69 16.83
CA SER A 86 18.02 -24.88 18.22
C SER A 86 19.32 -24.12 18.52
N ARG A 87 19.26 -23.07 19.35
CA ARG A 87 20.44 -22.49 19.96
C ARG A 87 20.18 -22.10 21.40
N SER A 88 20.42 -23.09 22.26
CA SER A 88 20.88 -22.93 23.64
C SER A 88 21.86 -21.76 23.76
N ARG A 89 21.50 -20.75 24.56
CA ARG A 89 22.47 -19.87 25.21
C ARG A 89 22.08 -19.65 26.67
N SER A 90 22.60 -20.56 27.49
CA SER A 90 22.92 -20.34 28.89
C SER A 90 23.69 -19.04 29.08
N ARG A 91 23.08 -18.04 29.72
CA ARG A 91 23.76 -16.95 30.44
C ARG A 91 22.89 -16.57 31.63
N SER A 92 23.16 -17.19 32.78
CA SER A 92 24.03 -16.63 33.82
C SER A 92 23.31 -15.64 34.71
N ARG A 93 22.76 -16.21 35.79
CA ARG A 93 22.55 -15.64 37.12
C ARG A 93 23.16 -14.24 37.34
N ARG A 94 22.30 -13.26 37.59
CA ARG A 94 22.54 -12.29 38.67
C ARG A 94 21.36 -12.34 39.63
N ARG A 95 21.60 -13.06 40.73
CA ARG A 95 20.80 -13.03 41.95
C ARG A 95 20.85 -11.60 42.48
N THR A 96 19.71 -10.95 42.61
CA THR A 96 19.53 -9.87 43.57
C THR A 96 18.98 -10.49 44.86
N PRO A 97 19.60 -10.25 46.02
CA PRO A 97 19.09 -10.73 47.29
C PRO A 97 17.91 -9.84 47.71
N SER A 98 16.69 -10.35 47.61
CA SER A 98 15.54 -9.70 48.23
C SER A 98 15.65 -9.86 49.75
N PRO A 99 15.46 -8.77 50.52
CA PRO A 99 15.59 -8.78 51.97
C PRO A 99 14.54 -9.68 52.60
N LEU A 100 15.02 -10.55 53.48
CA LEU A 100 14.26 -11.45 54.33
C LEU A 100 13.28 -10.65 55.20
N SER A 101 12.01 -10.70 54.85
CA SER A 101 10.94 -10.33 55.78
C SER A 101 10.71 -11.47 56.77
N PRO A 102 10.54 -11.19 58.07
CA PRO A 102 10.58 -12.20 59.12
C PRO A 102 9.35 -13.11 59.05
N LEU A 103 9.58 -14.43 59.11
CA LEU A 103 8.56 -15.39 59.53
C LEU A 103 8.05 -14.98 60.92
N ARG A 104 6.88 -14.36 60.96
CA ARG A 104 6.01 -14.45 62.14
C ARG A 104 5.08 -15.63 61.91
N THR A 105 5.44 -16.76 62.51
CA THR A 105 4.55 -17.89 62.78
C THR A 105 3.49 -17.43 63.77
N SER A 106 2.47 -16.74 63.29
CA SER A 106 1.23 -16.56 64.05
C SER A 106 0.51 -17.89 64.09
N GLY A 107 0.14 -18.30 65.30
CA GLY A 107 -0.46 -19.59 65.61
C GLY A 107 -1.63 -19.94 64.68
N ILE A 108 -1.69 -21.23 64.36
CA ILE A 108 -2.80 -21.88 63.68
C ILE A 108 -4.02 -21.76 64.60
N ALA A 109 -4.79 -20.68 64.42
CA ALA A 109 -6.15 -20.58 64.92
C ALA A 109 -7.03 -21.54 64.10
N PRO A 110 -7.99 -22.22 64.73
CA PRO A 110 -8.84 -23.19 64.07
C PRO A 110 -9.71 -22.53 62.98
N SER A 111 -9.32 -22.78 61.73
CA SER A 111 -10.22 -23.16 60.63
C SER A 111 -11.45 -22.29 60.32
N SER A 112 -11.29 -20.98 60.11
CA SER A 112 -12.14 -20.25 59.16
C SER A 112 -11.53 -20.39 57.75
N VAL A 113 -11.51 -21.63 57.24
CA VAL A 113 -10.55 -22.09 56.22
C VAL A 113 -10.65 -21.39 54.87
N LEU A 114 -11.82 -20.91 54.44
CA LEU A 114 -11.94 -20.01 53.30
C LEU A 114 -13.19 -19.16 53.53
N ASN A 115 -13.08 -17.83 53.43
CA ASN A 115 -14.28 -17.00 53.35
C ASN A 115 -14.93 -17.26 51.98
N VAL A 116 -15.82 -18.25 51.93
CA VAL A 116 -16.48 -18.71 50.70
C VAL A 116 -17.21 -17.55 50.02
N ALA A 117 -17.83 -16.65 50.78
CA ALA A 117 -18.51 -15.48 50.24
C ALA A 117 -17.54 -14.49 49.57
N ALA A 118 -16.34 -14.28 50.13
CA ALA A 118 -15.34 -13.43 49.50
C ALA A 118 -14.76 -14.06 48.23
N LEU A 119 -14.57 -15.38 48.21
CA LEU A 119 -14.18 -16.09 47.00
C LEU A 119 -15.26 -16.01 45.92
N GLU A 120 -16.52 -16.17 46.30
CA GLU A 120 -17.65 -16.06 45.39
C GLU A 120 -17.72 -14.68 44.72
N ASP A 121 -17.54 -13.59 45.48
CA ASP A 121 -17.47 -12.23 44.91
C ASP A 121 -16.29 -12.06 43.94
N ILE A 122 -15.11 -12.61 44.27
CA ILE A 122 -13.95 -12.59 43.36
C ILE A 122 -14.24 -13.35 42.07
N PHE A 123 -14.85 -14.54 42.15
CA PHE A 123 -15.21 -15.31 40.96
C PHE A 123 -16.28 -14.59 40.13
N GLN A 124 -17.32 -14.04 40.75
CA GLN A 124 -18.36 -13.28 40.04
C GLN A 124 -17.76 -12.08 39.30
N ARG A 125 -16.87 -11.31 39.94
CA ARG A 125 -16.18 -10.19 39.29
C ARG A 125 -15.24 -10.64 38.17
N PHE A 126 -14.50 -11.72 38.40
CA PHE A 126 -13.60 -12.27 37.38
C PHE A 126 -14.37 -12.76 36.15
N HIS A 127 -15.47 -13.49 36.35
CA HIS A 127 -16.32 -13.94 35.25
C HIS A 127 -16.94 -12.76 34.49
N GLY A 128 -17.47 -11.76 35.19
CA GLY A 128 -17.98 -10.56 34.53
C GLY A 128 -16.92 -9.82 33.70
N GLN A 129 -15.70 -9.68 34.21
CA GLN A 129 -14.58 -9.07 33.48
C GLN A 129 -14.13 -9.94 32.30
N LEU A 130 -14.03 -11.25 32.49
CA LEU A 130 -13.64 -12.20 31.46
C LEU A 130 -14.67 -12.22 30.32
N ASP A 131 -15.96 -12.27 30.64
CA ASP A 131 -17.04 -12.27 29.65
C ASP A 131 -17.07 -10.96 28.86
N THR A 132 -16.93 -9.82 29.55
CA THR A 132 -16.81 -8.50 28.91
C THR A 132 -15.62 -8.45 27.96
N TRP A 133 -14.47 -8.99 28.38
CA TRP A 133 -13.28 -9.04 27.54
C TRP A 133 -13.45 -9.99 26.35
N LEU A 134 -14.00 -11.19 26.57
CA LEU A 134 -14.27 -12.17 25.51
C LEU A 134 -15.23 -11.60 24.46
N GLN A 135 -16.28 -10.90 24.89
CA GLN A 135 -17.22 -10.23 23.99
C GLN A 135 -16.55 -9.09 23.22
N ALA A 136 -15.71 -8.29 23.88
CA ALA A 136 -14.96 -7.23 23.21
C ALA A 136 -13.98 -7.80 22.17
N GLU A 137 -13.33 -8.93 22.47
CA GLU A 137 -12.39 -9.59 21.57
C GLU A 137 -13.09 -10.30 20.42
N SER A 138 -14.22 -10.97 20.67
CA SER A 138 -15.04 -11.57 19.60
C SER A 138 -15.56 -10.52 18.62
N SER A 139 -16.03 -9.37 19.11
CA SER A 139 -16.45 -8.26 18.24
C SER A 139 -15.29 -7.65 17.44
N LYS A 140 -14.06 -7.70 17.93
CA LYS A 140 -12.89 -7.28 17.13
C LYS A 140 -12.59 -8.27 16.03
N LEU A 141 -12.67 -9.58 16.33
CA LEU A 141 -12.43 -10.64 15.36
C LEU A 141 -13.48 -10.60 14.24
N GLU A 142 -14.76 -10.45 14.58
CA GLU A 142 -15.85 -10.26 13.62
C GLU A 142 -15.62 -9.05 12.69
N ARG A 143 -15.20 -7.90 13.25
CA ARG A 143 -14.86 -6.72 12.43
C ARG A 143 -13.63 -6.92 11.55
N ALA A 144 -12.68 -7.75 11.97
CA ALA A 144 -11.51 -8.08 11.15
C ALA A 144 -11.91 -9.03 10.01
N GLU A 145 -12.74 -10.03 10.30
CA GLU A 145 -13.29 -10.98 9.33
C GLU A 145 -14.13 -10.27 8.28
N ALA A 146 -15.09 -9.43 8.68
CA ALA A 146 -15.93 -8.66 7.77
C ALA A 146 -15.13 -7.76 6.82
N ARG A 147 -14.04 -7.14 7.30
CA ARG A 147 -13.13 -6.36 6.44
C ARG A 147 -12.35 -7.27 5.48
N GLY A 148 -11.94 -8.45 5.93
CA GLY A 148 -11.29 -9.45 5.10
C GLY A 148 -12.20 -9.95 3.98
N ASP A 149 -13.48 -10.20 4.29
CA ASP A 149 -14.48 -10.60 3.30
C ASP A 149 -14.78 -9.50 2.29
N ALA A 150 -14.93 -8.26 2.75
CA ALA A 150 -15.10 -7.12 1.84
C ALA A 150 -13.92 -6.99 0.86
N ALA A 151 -12.69 -7.04 1.37
CA ALA A 151 -11.49 -6.97 0.52
C ALA A 151 -11.38 -8.15 -0.45
N ARG A 152 -11.77 -9.36 -0.04
CA ARG A 152 -11.86 -10.53 -0.94
C ARG A 152 -12.92 -10.34 -2.03
N GLY A 153 -14.04 -9.70 -1.70
CA GLY A 153 -15.07 -9.31 -2.66
C GLY A 153 -14.53 -8.35 -3.73
N ASP A 154 -13.86 -7.27 -3.32
CA ASP A 154 -13.30 -6.26 -4.22
C ASP A 154 -12.25 -6.86 -5.17
N VAL A 155 -11.40 -7.75 -4.66
CA VAL A 155 -10.39 -8.47 -5.47
C VAL A 155 -11.07 -9.40 -6.46
N ARG A 156 -12.14 -10.10 -6.07
CA ARG A 156 -12.89 -10.99 -6.98
C ARG A 156 -13.56 -10.19 -8.10
N GLU A 157 -14.20 -9.07 -7.78
CA GLU A 157 -14.81 -8.19 -8.78
C GLU A 157 -13.75 -7.65 -9.76
N SER A 158 -12.60 -7.20 -9.25
CA SER A 158 -11.48 -6.74 -10.09
C SER A 158 -10.94 -7.88 -10.96
N ALA A 159 -10.84 -9.10 -10.41
CA ALA A 159 -10.38 -10.27 -11.15
C ALA A 159 -11.34 -10.64 -12.29
N GLU A 160 -12.65 -10.56 -12.07
CA GLU A 160 -13.68 -10.78 -13.10
C GLU A 160 -13.55 -9.75 -14.23
N GLN A 161 -13.40 -8.47 -13.90
CA GLN A 161 -13.20 -7.40 -14.90
C GLN A 161 -11.93 -7.62 -15.74
N VAL A 162 -10.81 -7.98 -15.10
CA VAL A 162 -9.57 -8.30 -15.81
C VAL A 162 -9.73 -9.56 -16.66
N CYS A 163 -10.43 -10.57 -16.16
CA CYS A 163 -10.71 -11.79 -16.91
C CYS A 163 -11.58 -11.52 -18.15
N ASP A 164 -12.62 -10.70 -18.03
CA ASP A 164 -13.47 -10.31 -19.14
C ASP A 164 -12.67 -9.49 -20.17
N PHE A 165 -11.83 -8.56 -19.71
CA PHE A 165 -10.91 -7.82 -20.57
C PHE A 165 -9.94 -8.75 -21.33
N LEU A 166 -9.31 -9.70 -20.63
CA LEU A 166 -8.38 -10.66 -21.24
C LEU A 166 -9.10 -11.58 -22.22
N ARG A 167 -10.34 -11.99 -21.90
CA ARG A 167 -11.17 -12.80 -22.79
C ARG A 167 -11.46 -12.06 -24.10
N GLU A 168 -11.76 -10.77 -24.03
CA GLU A 168 -12.09 -9.96 -25.21
C GLU A 168 -10.84 -9.56 -26.01
N GLN A 169 -9.79 -9.05 -25.34
CA GLN A 169 -8.66 -8.41 -26.00
C GLN A 169 -7.50 -9.38 -26.28
N VAL A 170 -7.36 -10.44 -25.49
CA VAL A 170 -6.22 -11.37 -25.55
C VAL A 170 -6.66 -12.83 -25.36
N PRO A 171 -7.56 -13.36 -26.22
CA PRO A 171 -8.17 -14.69 -26.03
C PRO A 171 -7.16 -15.84 -25.94
N ARG A 172 -5.97 -15.68 -26.54
CA ARG A 172 -4.87 -16.65 -26.42
C ARG A 172 -4.33 -16.74 -25.01
N VAL A 173 -4.04 -15.60 -24.39
CA VAL A 173 -3.53 -15.56 -23.01
C VAL A 173 -4.60 -16.04 -22.03
N PHE A 174 -5.87 -15.70 -22.28
CA PHE A 174 -6.99 -16.19 -21.49
C PHE A 174 -7.10 -17.73 -21.51
N ALA A 175 -6.92 -18.36 -22.67
CA ALA A 175 -6.92 -19.83 -22.78
C ALA A 175 -5.79 -20.49 -21.97
N ASP A 176 -4.64 -19.81 -21.83
CA ASP A 176 -3.49 -20.30 -21.06
C ASP A 176 -3.67 -20.19 -19.54
N LEU A 177 -4.69 -19.47 -19.06
CA LEU A 177 -4.98 -19.31 -17.63
C LEU A 177 -5.60 -20.57 -16.99
N GLY A 178 -6.11 -21.48 -17.82
CA GLY A 178 -6.72 -22.74 -17.38
C GLY A 178 -8.22 -22.63 -17.08
N PRO A 179 -8.82 -23.69 -16.50
CA PRO A 179 -10.28 -23.82 -16.38
C PRO A 179 -10.90 -22.88 -15.33
N GLU A 180 -10.11 -22.31 -14.42
CA GLU A 180 -10.61 -21.44 -13.35
C GLU A 180 -9.81 -20.12 -13.26
N PRO A 181 -10.08 -19.16 -14.16
CA PRO A 181 -9.33 -17.91 -14.21
C PRO A 181 -9.75 -16.88 -13.15
N ALA A 182 -10.89 -17.04 -12.47
CA ALA A 182 -11.49 -16.05 -11.56
C ALA A 182 -11.31 -16.36 -10.05
N GLY A 183 -10.66 -17.48 -9.71
CA GLY A 183 -10.42 -17.91 -8.32
C GLY A 183 -9.01 -17.61 -7.82
N ASP A 184 -8.50 -18.46 -6.93
CA ASP A 184 -7.12 -18.35 -6.40
C ASP A 184 -6.04 -18.47 -7.50
N GLY A 185 -6.40 -19.10 -8.62
CA GLY A 185 -5.56 -19.15 -9.83
C GLY A 185 -5.28 -17.76 -10.42
N PHE A 186 -6.22 -16.82 -10.29
CA PHE A 186 -6.02 -15.44 -10.75
C PHE A 186 -4.85 -14.79 -10.02
N VAL A 187 -4.91 -14.76 -8.69
CA VAL A 187 -3.95 -14.05 -7.85
C VAL A 187 -2.56 -14.68 -7.95
N SER A 188 -2.50 -16.01 -8.00
CA SER A 188 -1.23 -16.74 -8.01
C SER A 188 -0.54 -16.81 -9.38
N ARG A 189 -1.28 -16.76 -10.49
CA ARG A 189 -0.71 -17.00 -11.83
C ARG A 189 -1.00 -15.89 -12.83
N THR A 190 -2.25 -15.44 -12.90
CA THR A 190 -2.69 -14.46 -13.91
C THR A 190 -2.21 -13.06 -13.56
N LEU A 191 -2.38 -12.67 -12.29
CA LEU A 191 -2.12 -11.31 -11.83
C LEU A 191 -0.64 -10.91 -12.01
N PRO A 192 0.38 -11.73 -11.65
CA PRO A 192 1.77 -11.38 -11.91
C PRO A 192 2.05 -11.13 -13.40
N LYS A 193 1.55 -12.01 -14.28
CA LYS A 193 1.73 -11.87 -15.74
C LYS A 193 1.03 -10.62 -16.29
N PHE A 194 -0.16 -10.32 -15.77
CA PHE A 194 -0.88 -9.11 -16.15
C PHE A 194 -0.11 -7.86 -15.74
N LEU A 195 0.46 -7.83 -14.52
CA LEU A 195 1.28 -6.72 -14.06
C LEU A 195 2.55 -6.56 -14.90
N GLU A 196 3.22 -7.66 -15.27
CA GLU A 196 4.36 -7.63 -16.20
C GLU A 196 3.97 -7.01 -17.55
N ALA A 197 2.81 -7.39 -18.10
CA ALA A 197 2.32 -6.83 -19.35
C ALA A 197 1.97 -5.33 -19.24
N VAL A 198 1.41 -4.90 -18.12
CA VAL A 198 1.13 -3.48 -17.85
C VAL A 198 2.43 -2.67 -17.72
N ASP A 199 3.44 -3.23 -17.07
CA ASP A 199 4.75 -2.58 -16.95
C ASP A 199 5.45 -2.42 -18.30
N GLU A 200 5.39 -3.46 -19.14
CA GLU A 200 5.92 -3.41 -20.51
C GLU A 200 5.18 -2.36 -21.35
N ASP A 201 3.86 -2.33 -21.28
CA ASP A 201 3.05 -1.32 -21.98
C ASP A 201 3.37 0.10 -21.49
N ARG A 202 3.55 0.30 -20.18
CA ARG A 202 3.95 1.59 -19.60
C ARG A 202 5.31 2.03 -20.13
N ARG A 203 6.28 1.11 -20.21
CA ARG A 203 7.60 1.37 -20.78
C ARG A 203 7.50 1.76 -22.25
N ALA A 204 6.73 1.01 -23.05
CA ALA A 204 6.51 1.32 -24.46
C ALA A 204 5.86 2.70 -24.66
N LEU A 205 4.93 3.09 -23.80
CA LEU A 205 4.33 4.44 -23.84
C LEU A 205 5.34 5.55 -23.51
N GLN A 206 6.22 5.33 -22.54
CA GLN A 206 7.31 6.26 -22.21
C GLN A 206 8.30 6.40 -23.37
N GLU A 207 8.67 5.30 -24.01
CA GLU A 207 9.55 5.32 -25.19
C GLU A 207 8.89 6.06 -26.37
N ALA A 208 7.60 5.82 -26.61
CA ALA A 208 6.85 6.55 -27.62
C ALA A 208 6.76 8.06 -27.32
N GLN A 209 6.56 8.43 -26.05
CA GLN A 209 6.58 9.83 -25.61
C GLN A 209 7.95 10.47 -25.86
N ALA A 210 9.04 9.80 -25.49
CA ALA A 210 10.40 10.28 -25.74
C ALA A 210 10.69 10.47 -27.23
N ALA A 211 10.25 9.53 -28.08
CA ALA A 211 10.38 9.63 -29.53
C ALA A 211 9.58 10.80 -30.11
N LEU A 212 8.35 11.03 -29.63
CA LEU A 212 7.52 12.17 -30.03
C LEU A 212 8.13 13.50 -29.59
N ALA A 213 8.66 13.58 -28.36
CA ALA A 213 9.33 14.77 -27.84
C ALA A 213 10.58 15.11 -28.67
N ALA A 214 11.42 14.12 -28.98
CA ALA A 214 12.60 14.30 -29.82
C ALA A 214 12.23 14.73 -31.26
N PHE A 215 11.13 14.20 -31.82
CA PHE A 215 10.62 14.64 -33.10
C PHE A 215 10.14 16.10 -33.07
N ALA A 216 9.39 16.48 -32.01
CA ALA A 216 8.90 17.83 -31.81
C ALA A 216 10.04 18.85 -31.76
N GLU A 217 11.10 18.55 -31.01
CA GLU A 217 12.28 19.43 -30.88
C GLU A 217 13.00 19.63 -32.21
N ARG A 218 13.15 18.58 -33.01
CA ARG A 218 13.84 18.65 -34.31
C ARG A 218 13.05 19.40 -35.36
N ARG A 219 11.71 19.27 -35.37
CA ARG A 219 10.85 19.86 -36.41
C ARG A 219 10.30 21.22 -36.04
N PHE A 220 10.10 21.49 -34.75
CA PHE A 220 9.45 22.69 -34.24
C PHE A 220 10.22 23.29 -33.04
N PRO A 221 11.49 23.70 -33.22
CA PRO A 221 12.33 24.17 -32.11
C PRO A 221 11.83 25.46 -31.44
N LYS A 222 10.92 26.20 -32.08
CA LYS A 222 10.39 27.50 -31.58
C LYS A 222 8.96 27.43 -31.05
N SER A 223 8.35 26.24 -31.00
CA SER A 223 6.96 26.14 -30.55
C SER A 223 6.86 25.99 -29.04
N GLU A 224 6.42 27.04 -28.36
CA GLU A 224 6.17 27.00 -26.91
C GLU A 224 5.02 26.03 -26.54
N GLU A 225 4.02 25.89 -27.42
CA GLU A 225 2.87 24.99 -27.19
C GLU A 225 3.26 23.52 -27.03
N LEU A 226 4.32 23.06 -27.72
CA LEU A 226 4.75 21.66 -27.65
C LEU A 226 5.59 21.39 -26.40
N THR A 227 6.19 22.41 -25.79
CA THR A 227 7.04 22.25 -24.61
C THR A 227 6.19 21.91 -23.38
N GLY A 228 5.02 22.54 -23.23
CA GLY A 228 4.10 22.26 -22.12
C GLY A 228 3.57 20.83 -22.11
N HIS A 229 3.43 20.20 -23.27
CA HIS A 229 2.93 18.82 -23.39
C HIS A 229 4.00 17.73 -23.19
N LYS A 230 5.27 18.09 -22.98
CA LYS A 230 6.33 17.11 -22.73
C LYS A 230 6.30 16.56 -21.31
N GLU A 231 5.80 17.35 -20.37
CA GLU A 231 5.69 17.00 -18.95
C GLU A 231 4.49 16.08 -18.68
N ASP A 232 3.52 16.04 -19.59
CA ASP A 232 2.34 15.18 -19.47
C ASP A 232 2.75 13.70 -19.51
N THR A 233 2.28 12.87 -18.57
CA THR A 233 2.59 11.41 -18.54
C THR A 233 1.95 10.65 -19.72
N SER A 234 0.99 11.25 -20.42
CA SER A 234 0.33 10.65 -21.58
C SER A 234 0.95 11.15 -22.88
N PRO A 235 1.27 10.27 -23.85
CA PRO A 235 1.77 10.70 -25.15
C PRO A 235 0.68 11.33 -26.06
N VAL A 236 -0.60 11.18 -25.69
CA VAL A 236 -1.73 11.57 -26.56
C VAL A 236 -1.87 13.09 -26.74
N PRO A 237 -1.78 13.94 -25.69
CA PRO A 237 -1.80 15.39 -25.86
C PRO A 237 -0.68 15.89 -26.78
N LEU A 238 0.55 15.40 -26.59
CA LEU A 238 1.70 15.75 -27.42
C LEU A 238 1.48 15.36 -28.89
N LEU A 239 0.96 14.15 -29.14
CA LEU A 239 0.63 13.70 -30.49
C LEU A 239 -0.45 14.59 -31.13
N LYS A 240 -1.51 14.94 -30.39
CA LYS A 240 -2.58 15.82 -30.89
C LYS A 240 -2.05 17.21 -31.22
N ALA A 241 -1.19 17.78 -30.37
CA ALA A 241 -0.58 19.08 -30.60
C ALA A 241 0.33 19.07 -31.83
N LEU A 242 1.13 18.01 -32.01
CA LEU A 242 1.95 17.80 -33.22
C LEU A 242 1.09 17.72 -34.49
N LEU A 243 0.01 16.94 -34.47
CA LEU A 243 -0.92 16.84 -35.60
C LEU A 243 -1.55 18.20 -35.93
N LYS A 244 -1.96 18.96 -34.90
CA LYS A 244 -2.50 20.31 -35.08
C LYS A 244 -1.48 21.22 -35.78
N GLN A 245 -0.21 21.22 -35.35
CA GLN A 245 0.83 22.03 -36.00
C GLN A 245 1.13 21.59 -37.44
N LEU A 246 1.18 20.29 -37.70
CA LEU A 246 1.37 19.76 -39.05
C LEU A 246 0.22 20.16 -39.98
N THR A 247 -1.02 20.21 -39.48
CA THR A 247 -2.18 20.67 -40.26
C THR A 247 -2.26 22.20 -40.40
N SER A 248 -1.72 22.95 -39.43
CA SER A 248 -1.74 24.41 -39.44
C SER A 248 -0.64 25.04 -40.30
N GLN A 249 0.36 24.28 -40.74
CA GLN A 249 1.36 24.79 -41.69
C GLN A 249 0.66 25.23 -42.99
N PRO A 250 0.60 26.53 -43.30
CA PRO A 250 -0.08 26.99 -44.48
C PRO A 250 0.66 26.43 -45.70
N LYS A 251 -0.08 25.81 -46.62
CA LYS A 251 0.37 25.28 -47.93
C LYS A 251 1.08 26.31 -48.85
N GLY A 252 1.43 27.50 -48.34
CA GLY A 252 1.73 28.70 -49.12
C GLY A 252 3.19 29.16 -49.16
N SER A 253 4.13 28.66 -48.34
CA SER A 253 5.52 29.18 -48.38
C SER A 253 6.35 28.67 -49.56
N SER A 254 5.83 27.73 -50.36
CA SER A 254 6.49 27.25 -51.60
C SER A 254 6.37 28.23 -52.79
N ARG A 255 5.81 29.43 -52.62
CA ARG A 255 5.72 30.44 -53.69
C ARG A 255 6.34 31.77 -53.27
N ARG A 256 7.65 31.94 -53.51
CA ARG A 256 8.28 33.14 -54.10
C ARG A 256 9.81 33.09 -53.91
N ALA A 257 10.44 32.16 -54.61
CA ALA A 257 11.75 32.40 -55.21
C ALA A 257 11.53 32.49 -56.74
N ALA A 258 10.58 33.33 -57.14
CA ALA A 258 10.37 33.67 -58.54
C ALA A 258 10.96 35.06 -58.75
N ARG A 259 12.20 35.06 -59.27
CA ARG A 259 12.81 36.11 -60.08
C ARG A 259 13.00 37.48 -59.42
N GLN A 260 14.19 37.69 -58.92
CA GLN A 260 14.95 38.90 -59.29
C GLN A 260 16.19 38.43 -60.06
N ASP A 261 15.95 37.94 -61.29
CA ASP A 261 16.72 38.44 -62.45
C ASP A 261 16.39 39.93 -62.49
N GLY A 262 17.29 40.88 -62.56
CA GLY A 262 18.66 40.89 -63.03
C GLY A 262 18.82 42.32 -63.50
N ASP A 263 19.75 43.06 -62.92
CA ASP A 263 20.20 44.32 -63.49
C ASP A 263 21.64 44.55 -63.02
N GLU A 264 22.55 44.04 -63.83
CA GLU A 264 23.93 44.51 -64.00
C GLU A 264 23.94 45.16 -65.40
N PRO A 265 24.71 46.22 -65.71
CA PRO A 265 25.66 47.02 -64.92
C PRO A 265 25.33 48.52 -64.76
#